data_AF-A0A2T3HTK5-F1
#
_entry.id   AF-A0A2T3HTK5-F1
#
_cell.length_a   1.000
_cell.length_b   1.000
_cell.length_c   1.000
_cell.angle_alpha   90.00
_cell.angle_beta   90.00
_cell.angle_gamma   90.00
#
_symmetry.space_group_name_H-M   'P 1'
#
loop_
_entity.id
_entity.type
_entity.pdbx_description
1 polymer ?
#
loop_
_entity_poly.entity_id
_entity_poly.type
_entity_poly.pdbx_seq_one_letter_code
_entity_poly.pdbx_strand_id
1 'polypeptide(L)'
;MKMALITRLTTLFGEPTRKTKKLVSWTITPSFGIAVQIDSPSHNEFAWLWVPASTQALDTLQVEKYYYAEDKGRHSNTYQVSSLEKGVAVVRIKIINNSEMNDFITLIGE
;
A
#
# COMPACT_ATOMS: atom_id res chain seq x y z
N MET A 1 14.08 2.44 -1.54
CA MET A 1 13.01 1.87 -0.70
C MET A 1 11.96 1.06 -1.47
N LYS A 2 11.37 1.59 -2.56
CA LYS A 2 10.23 0.95 -3.22
C LYS A 2 10.51 -0.46 -3.77
N MET A 3 11.67 -0.69 -4.39
CA MET A 3 12.02 -2.02 -4.91
C MET A 3 12.17 -3.08 -3.82
N ALA A 4 12.77 -2.74 -2.68
CA ALA A 4 12.91 -3.66 -1.55
C ALA A 4 11.54 -4.05 -0.98
N LEU A 5 10.62 -3.08 -0.86
CA LEU A 5 9.25 -3.32 -0.42
C LEU A 5 8.49 -4.23 -1.39
N ILE A 6 8.58 -3.98 -2.70
CA ILE A 6 7.97 -4.84 -3.73
C ILE A 6 8.54 -6.25 -3.64
N THR A 7 9.86 -6.41 -3.55
CA THR A 7 10.49 -7.73 -3.45
C THR A 7 9.99 -8.48 -2.22
N ARG A 8 9.91 -7.83 -1.05
CA ARG A 8 9.39 -8.46 0.17
C ARG A 8 7.92 -8.85 0.06
N LEU A 9 7.07 -7.95 -0.44
CA LEU A 9 5.66 -8.24 -0.68
C LEU A 9 5.51 -9.40 -1.65
N THR A 10 6.32 -9.44 -2.71
CA THR A 10 6.32 -10.56 -3.65
C THR A 10 6.77 -11.87 -3.02
N THR A 11 7.74 -11.84 -2.11
CA THR A 11 8.18 -13.04 -1.37
C THR A 11 7.11 -13.55 -0.41
N LEU A 12 6.34 -12.66 0.23
CA LEU A 12 5.34 -13.03 1.23
C LEU A 12 4.01 -13.46 0.61
N PHE A 13 3.54 -12.72 -0.39
CA PHE A 13 2.21 -12.89 -0.96
C PHE A 13 2.23 -13.46 -2.39
N GLY A 14 3.43 -13.71 -2.94
CA GLY A 14 3.58 -14.14 -4.32
C GLY A 14 3.51 -12.98 -5.32
N GLU A 15 3.24 -13.31 -6.59
CA GLU A 15 3.29 -12.31 -7.65
C GLU A 15 2.24 -11.20 -7.47
N PRO A 16 2.59 -9.94 -7.81
CA PRO A 16 1.64 -8.84 -7.74
C PRO A 16 0.44 -9.09 -8.64
N THR A 17 -0.75 -9.05 -8.06
CA THR A 17 -2.03 -9.16 -8.78
C THR A 17 -2.12 -8.16 -9.93
N ARG A 18 -1.55 -6.96 -9.77
CA ARG A 18 -1.49 -5.98 -10.84
C ARG A 18 -0.19 -5.19 -10.79
N LYS A 19 0.51 -5.15 -11.92
CA LYS A 19 1.69 -4.31 -12.11
C LYS A 19 1.42 -3.31 -13.22
N THR A 20 1.47 -2.03 -12.90
CA THR A 20 1.39 -0.93 -13.87
C THR A 20 2.70 -0.15 -13.88
N LYS A 21 2.86 0.79 -14.82
CA LYS A 21 4.01 1.70 -14.84
C LYS A 21 4.11 2.57 -13.59
N LYS A 22 2.99 2.81 -12.89
CA LYS A 22 2.90 3.78 -11.79
C LYS A 22 2.71 3.17 -10.40
N LEU A 23 2.09 2.00 -10.35
CA LEU A 23 1.77 1.29 -9.12
C LEU A 23 1.86 -0.22 -9.31
N VAL A 24 2.13 -0.93 -8.23
CA VAL A 24 2.09 -2.38 -8.13
C VAL A 24 1.15 -2.72 -6.99
N SER A 25 0.24 -3.67 -7.17
CA SER A 25 -0.72 -4.06 -6.14
C SER A 25 -0.82 -5.57 -5.99
N TRP A 26 -1.14 -6.00 -4.78
CA TRP A 26 -1.34 -7.37 -4.36
C TRP A 26 -2.71 -7.49 -3.69
N THR A 27 -3.48 -8.48 -4.09
CA THR A 27 -4.68 -8.90 -3.39
C THR A 27 -4.28 -9.98 -2.41
N ILE A 28 -4.27 -9.64 -1.12
CA ILE A 28 -3.90 -10.59 -0.05
C ILE A 28 -5.11 -11.46 0.29
N THR A 29 -6.28 -10.83 0.43
CA THR A 29 -7.56 -11.49 0.63
C THR A 29 -8.63 -10.86 -0.25
N PRO A 30 -9.81 -11.48 -0.45
CA PRO A 30 -10.88 -10.94 -1.28
C PRO A 30 -11.33 -9.53 -0.86
N SER A 31 -11.15 -9.20 0.42
CA SER A 31 -11.51 -7.92 1.04
C SER A 31 -10.28 -7.09 1.46
N PHE A 32 -9.05 -7.52 1.16
CA PHE A 32 -7.83 -6.80 1.52
C PHE A 32 -6.83 -6.75 0.36
N GLY A 33 -6.63 -5.55 -0.19
CA GLY A 33 -5.68 -5.26 -1.24
C GLY A 33 -4.65 -4.22 -0.82
N ILE A 34 -3.39 -4.44 -1.18
CA ILE A 34 -2.29 -3.52 -0.92
C ILE A 34 -1.81 -2.98 -2.27
N ALA A 35 -1.51 -1.68 -2.36
CA ALA A 35 -0.87 -1.10 -3.53
C ALA A 35 0.34 -0.23 -3.16
N VAL A 36 1.47 -0.48 -3.79
CA VAL A 36 2.70 0.30 -3.71
C VAL A 36 2.81 1.21 -4.93
N GLN A 37 2.98 2.50 -4.71
CA GLN A 37 3.28 3.45 -5.78
C GLN A 37 4.77 3.38 -6.12
N ILE A 38 5.06 3.26 -7.41
CA ILE A 38 6.43 3.19 -7.94
C ILE A 38 6.80 4.37 -8.84
N ASP A 39 5.79 5.12 -9.32
CA ASP A 39 5.92 6.33 -10.15
C ASP A 39 6.65 7.47 -9.45
N SER A 40 6.44 7.61 -8.13
CA SER A 40 7.04 8.66 -7.31
C SER A 40 7.26 8.17 -5.89
N PRO A 41 8.37 8.58 -5.25
CA PRO A 41 9.38 9.54 -5.72
C PRO A 41 10.38 8.95 -6.73
N SER A 42 10.91 9.81 -7.60
CA SER A 42 11.93 9.45 -8.61
C SER A 42 13.25 9.02 -7.96
N HIS A 43 13.60 9.60 -6.82
CA HIS A 43 14.88 9.38 -6.13
C HIS A 43 14.88 8.18 -5.15
N ASN A 44 13.82 7.36 -5.14
CA ASN A 44 13.74 6.14 -4.32
C ASN A 44 13.93 6.36 -2.80
N GLU A 45 13.80 7.61 -2.35
CA GLU A 45 13.96 8.07 -0.96
C GLU A 45 12.89 7.47 -0.04
N PHE A 46 11.68 7.30 -0.56
CA PHE A 46 10.56 6.69 0.16
C PHE A 46 9.68 5.88 -0.80
N ALA A 47 8.75 5.12 -0.24
CA ALA A 47 7.73 4.39 -0.95
C ALA A 47 6.35 4.80 -0.41
N TRP A 48 5.41 5.05 -1.31
CA TRP A 48 4.01 5.20 -0.92
C TRP A 48 3.33 3.85 -1.00
N LEU A 49 2.64 3.51 0.07
CA LEU A 49 1.87 2.30 0.18
C LEU A 49 0.41 2.68 0.47
N TRP A 50 -0.51 1.95 -0.12
CA TRP A 50 -1.94 2.18 -0.07
C TRP A 50 -2.61 0.91 0.41
N VAL A 51 -3.41 1.04 1.45
CA VAL A 51 -4.11 -0.06 2.11
C VAL A 51 -5.52 0.40 2.48
N PRO A 52 -6.51 -0.50 2.58
CA PRO A 52 -7.84 -0.15 3.04
C PRO A 52 -7.80 0.25 4.52
N ALA A 53 -8.61 1.24 4.89
CA ALA A 53 -8.68 1.77 6.26
C ALA A 53 -9.40 0.86 7.26
N SER A 54 -9.97 -0.25 6.79
CA SER A 54 -10.60 -1.28 7.62
C SER A 54 -9.60 -2.03 8.52
N THR A 55 -8.30 -1.85 8.31
CA THR A 55 -7.26 -2.55 9.07
C THR A 55 -6.91 -1.78 10.32
N GLN A 56 -7.53 -2.17 11.44
CA GLN A 56 -7.22 -1.66 12.78
C GLN A 56 -5.75 -1.89 13.18
N ALA A 57 -5.13 -2.95 12.62
CA ALA A 57 -3.71 -3.23 12.76
C ALA A 57 -2.85 -2.06 12.24
N LEU A 58 -3.34 -1.26 11.28
CA LEU A 58 -2.59 -0.10 10.82
C LEU A 58 -2.39 0.93 11.91
N ASP A 59 -3.21 0.98 12.95
CA ASP A 59 -3.07 1.98 14.02
C ASP A 59 -1.76 1.79 14.81
N THR A 60 -1.30 0.54 14.97
CA THR A 60 -0.10 0.20 15.75
C THR A 60 1.20 0.61 15.07
N LEU A 61 1.20 0.76 13.74
CA LEU A 61 2.37 1.16 12.96
C LEU A 61 2.83 2.58 13.29
N GLN A 62 4.07 2.77 13.71
CA GLN A 62 4.63 4.11 13.95
C GLN A 62 5.23 4.73 12.67
N VAL A 63 4.37 4.97 11.69
CA VAL A 63 4.74 5.49 10.35
C VAL A 63 3.87 6.68 9.97
N GLU A 64 4.33 7.50 9.01
CA GLU A 64 3.52 8.59 8.49
C GLU A 64 2.34 8.03 7.66
N LYS A 65 1.12 8.16 8.20
CA LYS A 65 -0.13 7.69 7.58
C LYS A 65 -1.02 8.86 7.23
N TYR A 66 -1.72 8.73 6.12
CA TYR A 66 -2.68 9.69 5.64
C TYR A 66 -3.99 8.98 5.32
N TYR A 67 -5.03 9.30 6.09
CA TYR A 67 -6.35 8.69 5.96
C TYR A 67 -7.15 9.44 4.90
N TYR A 68 -7.53 8.72 3.85
CA TYR A 68 -8.43 9.20 2.81
C TYR A 68 -9.81 8.59 3.06
N ALA A 69 -10.77 9.45 3.38
CA ALA A 69 -12.17 9.06 3.47
C ALA A 69 -12.75 8.72 2.10
N GLU A 70 -13.82 7.92 2.12
CA GLU A 70 -14.57 7.37 0.99
C GLU A 70 -14.90 8.41 -0.10
N ASP A 71 -15.15 9.65 0.32
CA ASP A 71 -15.70 10.72 -0.52
C ASP A 71 -14.73 11.89 -0.79
N LYS A 72 -13.60 11.98 -0.07
CA LYS A 72 -12.64 13.08 -0.24
C LYS A 72 -11.52 12.73 -1.22
N GLY A 73 -11.67 13.21 -2.45
CA GLY A 73 -10.52 13.56 -3.29
C GLY A 73 -9.85 12.43 -4.06
N ARG A 74 -10.58 11.37 -4.43
CA ARG A 74 -10.11 10.43 -5.45
C ARG A 74 -10.52 10.89 -6.85
N HIS A 75 -9.76 11.84 -7.39
CA HIS A 75 -9.78 12.10 -8.83
C HIS A 75 -9.19 10.88 -9.54
N SER A 76 -10.01 10.27 -10.39
CA SER A 76 -9.67 9.26 -11.40
C SER A 76 -9.60 7.79 -10.94
N ASN A 77 -10.08 6.93 -11.85
CA ASN A 77 -10.19 5.47 -11.83
C ASN A 77 -8.86 4.70 -11.62
N THR A 78 -7.99 5.13 -10.71
CA THR A 78 -6.59 4.68 -10.70
C THR A 78 -6.40 3.28 -10.07
N TYR A 79 -7.37 2.78 -9.31
CA TYR A 79 -7.23 1.54 -8.53
C TYR A 79 -8.44 0.61 -8.73
N GLN A 80 -8.48 -0.12 -9.86
CA GLN A 80 -9.36 -1.29 -10.02
C GLN A 80 -8.74 -2.50 -9.29
N VAL A 81 -8.67 -2.43 -7.96
CA VAL A 81 -8.24 -3.53 -7.10
C VAL A 81 -9.28 -3.61 -6.00
N SER A 82 -9.81 -4.80 -5.75
CA SER A 82 -10.79 -5.05 -4.69
C SER A 82 -10.30 -4.41 -3.38
N SER A 83 -11.17 -3.61 -2.74
CA SER A 83 -10.90 -2.82 -1.52
C SER A 83 -10.05 -1.54 -1.65
N LEU A 84 -9.55 -1.21 -2.85
CA LEU A 84 -8.94 0.09 -3.14
C LEU A 84 -9.76 0.90 -4.14
N GLU A 85 -10.98 0.47 -4.44
CA GLU A 85 -11.88 1.08 -5.41
C GLU A 85 -12.39 2.46 -4.94
N LYS A 86 -12.96 3.21 -5.89
CA LYS A 86 -13.55 4.52 -5.63
C LYS A 86 -14.72 4.36 -4.64
N GLY A 87 -14.75 5.16 -3.57
CA GLY A 87 -15.77 5.07 -2.53
C GLY A 87 -15.38 4.22 -1.31
N VAL A 88 -14.17 3.64 -1.28
CA VAL A 88 -13.67 2.90 -0.11
C VAL A 88 -12.63 3.75 0.64
N ALA A 89 -12.72 3.77 1.97
CA ALA A 89 -11.75 4.43 2.82
C ALA A 89 -10.38 3.73 2.73
N VAL A 90 -9.33 4.50 2.49
CA VAL A 90 -7.97 3.99 2.34
C VAL A 90 -6.98 4.80 3.18
N VAL A 91 -5.91 4.15 3.59
CA VAL A 91 -4.78 4.77 4.28
C VAL A 91 -3.60 4.72 3.34
N ARG A 92 -3.00 5.89 3.13
CA ARG A 92 -1.71 6.01 2.45
C ARG A 92 -0.61 6.08 3.50
N ILE A 93 0.34 5.18 3.40
CA ILE A 93 1.46 5.01 4.30
C ILE A 93 2.73 5.43 3.58
N LYS A 94 3.56 6.26 4.22
CA LYS A 94 4.88 6.61 3.73
C LYS A 94 5.92 5.72 4.43
N ILE A 95 6.68 5.00 3.64
CA ILE A 95 7.79 4.17 4.13
C ILE A 95 9.09 4.82 3.66
N ILE A 96 9.83 5.43 4.59
CA ILE A 96 11.09 6.12 4.33
C ILE A 96 12.31 5.27 4.69
N ASN A 97 12.16 4.26 5.56
CA ASN A 97 13.27 3.44 6.02
C ASN A 97 12.91 1.94 6.16
N ASN A 98 13.93 1.10 6.34
CA ASN A 98 13.76 -0.35 6.43
C ASN A 98 13.03 -0.79 7.72
N SER A 99 13.09 0.00 8.79
CA SER A 99 12.42 -0.32 10.06
C SER A 99 10.91 -0.23 9.89
N GLU A 100 10.42 0.89 9.32
CA GLU A 100 9.00 1.09 8.99
C GLU A 100 8.50 0.04 8.00
N MET A 101 9.32 -0.33 7.02
CA MET A 101 9.02 -1.41 6.09
C MET A 101 8.85 -2.74 6.83
N ASN A 102 9.80 -3.10 7.71
CA ASN A 102 9.73 -4.35 8.46
C ASN A 102 8.50 -4.38 9.36
N ASP A 103 8.22 -3.30 10.07
CA ASP A 103 7.05 -3.18 10.95
C ASP A 103 5.77 -3.40 10.15
N PHE A 104 5.65 -2.76 8.98
CA PHE A 104 4.49 -2.92 8.10
C PHE A 104 4.35 -4.35 7.60
N ILE A 105 5.46 -4.96 7.17
CA ILE A 105 5.49 -6.33 6.67
C ILE A 105 5.10 -7.33 7.77
N THR A 106 5.62 -7.17 8.98
CA THR A 106 5.26 -8.01 10.13
C THR A 106 3.76 -7.91 10.41
N LEU A 107 3.22 -6.69 10.41
CA LEU A 107 1.81 -6.45 10.68
C LEU A 107 0.85 -7.17 9.71
N ILE A 108 1.19 -7.21 8.41
CA ILE A 108 0.33 -7.82 7.39
C ILE A 108 0.66 -9.31 7.16
N GLY A 109 1.78 -9.79 7.69
CA GLY A 109 2.25 -11.16 7.56
C GLY A 109 1.92 -12.06 8.76
N GLU A 110 1.48 -11.48 9.88
CA GLU A 110 0.83 -12.17 11.01
C GLU A 110 -0.62 -12.56 10.68
#